data_AF-A0AAP0NW52-F1
#
_entry.id   AF-A0AAP0NW52-F1
#
_cell.length_a   1.000
_cell.length_b   1.000
_cell.length_c   1.000
_cell.angle_alpha   90.00
_cell.angle_beta   90.00
_cell.angle_gamma   90.00
#
_symmetry.space_group_name_H-M   'P 1'
#
loop_
_entity.id
_entity.type
_entity.pdbx_description
1 polymer ?
#
loop_
_entity_poly.entity_id
_entity_poly.type
_entity_poly.pdbx_seq_one_letter_code
_entity_poly.pdbx_strand_id
1 'polypeptide(L)'
;MQNMYDMNRSFIMKLGWEFITNQKALWVKLLRVKYGIPGDTIPNDLAPGRGSHAWKNICKIWSLLLGGLNWAISNGHTIRFWLDRWVGGEKPLIEMTTTPILESRRGDTLCTYVNEC
;
A
#
# COMPACT_ATOMS: atom_id res chain seq x y z
N MET A 1 -5.32 -24.13 -22.02
CA MET A 1 -6.58 -23.98 -21.25
C MET A 1 -6.23 -23.28 -19.94
N GLN A 2 -6.67 -22.02 -19.75
CA GLN A 2 -6.42 -21.29 -18.52
C GLN A 2 -7.23 -21.93 -17.39
N ASN A 3 -6.59 -22.31 -16.29
CA ASN A 3 -7.26 -22.95 -15.16
C ASN A 3 -8.25 -21.96 -14.51
N MET A 4 -9.49 -22.38 -14.28
CA MET A 4 -10.53 -21.57 -13.61
C MET A 4 -10.08 -21.08 -12.23
N TYR A 5 -9.24 -21.86 -11.55
CA TYR A 5 -8.64 -21.49 -10.27
C TYR A 5 -7.75 -20.24 -10.41
N ASP A 6 -6.89 -20.20 -11.42
CA ASP A 6 -5.94 -19.10 -11.65
C ASP A 6 -6.64 -17.81 -12.10
N MET A 7 -7.70 -17.95 -12.90
CA MET A 7 -8.54 -16.81 -13.28
C MET A 7 -9.25 -16.22 -12.06
N ASN A 8 -9.87 -17.06 -11.23
CA ASN A 8 -10.54 -16.59 -10.01
C ASN A 8 -9.56 -15.88 -9.06
N ARG A 9 -8.35 -16.44 -8.90
CA ARG A 9 -7.30 -15.81 -8.09
C ARG A 9 -6.91 -14.43 -8.63
N SER A 10 -6.72 -14.32 -9.94
CA SER A 10 -6.42 -13.04 -10.61
C SER A 10 -7.53 -12.00 -10.41
N PHE A 11 -8.80 -12.41 -10.50
CA PHE A 11 -9.94 -11.53 -10.24
C PHE A 11 -9.98 -11.04 -8.78
N ILE A 12 -9.74 -11.92 -7.81
CA ILE A 12 -9.72 -11.54 -6.40
C ILE A 12 -8.54 -10.58 -6.14
N MET A 13 -7.36 -10.81 -6.75
CA MET A 13 -6.22 -9.90 -6.65
C MET A 13 -6.55 -8.52 -7.22
N LYS A 14 -7.23 -8.47 -8.38
CA LYS A 14 -7.69 -7.21 -8.97
C LYS A 14 -8.69 -6.49 -8.06
N LEU A 15 -9.62 -7.20 -7.45
CA LEU A 15 -10.55 -6.63 -6.47
C LEU A 15 -9.83 -6.10 -5.22
N GLY A 16 -8.87 -6.85 -4.68
CA GLY A 16 -8.05 -6.39 -3.56
C GLY A 16 -7.25 -5.13 -3.90
N TRP A 17 -6.68 -5.06 -5.10
CA TRP A 17 -5.98 -3.87 -5.59
C TRP A 17 -6.92 -2.66 -5.74
N GLU A 18 -8.12 -2.87 -6.30
CA GLU A 18 -9.13 -1.81 -6.43
C GLU A 18 -9.64 -1.34 -5.06
N PHE A 19 -9.75 -2.23 -4.08
CA PHE A 19 -10.08 -1.89 -2.70
C PHE A 19 -9.06 -0.94 -2.05
N ILE A 20 -7.80 -1.04 -2.45
CA ILE A 20 -6.71 -0.16 -2.00
C ILE A 20 -6.72 1.16 -2.77
N THR A 21 -6.76 1.09 -4.10
CA THR A 21 -6.52 2.24 -4.98
C THR A 21 -7.75 3.10 -5.23
N ASN A 22 -8.95 2.51 -5.25
CA ASN A 22 -10.19 3.21 -5.59
C ASN A 22 -11.12 3.35 -4.37
N GLN A 23 -10.66 4.10 -3.38
CA GLN A 23 -11.39 4.32 -2.13
C GLN A 23 -12.70 5.12 -2.33
N LYS A 24 -12.86 5.77 -3.48
CA LYS A 24 -14.08 6.51 -3.84
C LYS A 24 -15.22 5.61 -4.31
N ALA A 25 -14.94 4.39 -4.76
CA ALA A 25 -15.95 3.45 -5.21
C ALA A 25 -16.94 3.10 -4.08
N LEU A 26 -18.24 3.08 -4.40
CA LEU A 26 -19.31 2.83 -3.43
C LEU A 26 -19.14 1.50 -2.70
N TRP A 27 -18.75 0.45 -3.43
CA TRP A 27 -18.54 -0.88 -2.86
C TRP A 27 -17.37 -0.89 -1.87
N VAL A 28 -16.29 -0.14 -2.13
CA VAL A 28 -15.13 -0.01 -1.23
C VAL A 28 -15.55 0.71 0.05
N LYS A 29 -16.25 1.84 -0.07
CA LYS A 29 -16.79 2.59 1.08
C LYS A 29 -17.69 1.71 1.94
N LEU A 30 -18.59 0.96 1.31
CA LEU A 30 -19.52 0.07 2.01
C LEU A 30 -18.78 -1.04 2.76
N LEU A 31 -17.79 -1.69 2.14
CA LEU A 31 -16.99 -2.72 2.81
C LEU A 31 -16.16 -2.14 3.97
N ARG A 32 -15.56 -0.96 3.79
CA ARG A 32 -14.80 -0.29 4.85
C ARG A 32 -15.67 0.01 6.06
N VAL A 33 -16.87 0.57 5.85
CA VAL A 33 -17.84 0.80 6.93
C VAL A 33 -18.28 -0.51 7.58
N LYS A 34 -18.63 -1.51 6.76
CA LYS A 34 -19.15 -2.81 7.24
C LYS A 34 -18.14 -3.57 8.09
N TYR A 35 -16.85 -3.51 7.74
CA TYR A 35 -15.79 -4.25 8.42
C TYR A 35 -14.90 -3.36 9.31
N GLY A 36 -15.30 -2.11 9.57
CA GLY A 36 -14.64 -1.23 10.53
C GLY A 36 -13.23 -0.79 10.12
N ILE A 37 -12.99 -0.56 8.83
CA ILE A 37 -11.69 -0.13 8.32
C ILE A 37 -11.63 1.40 8.35
N PRO A 38 -10.71 2.00 9.14
CA PRO A 38 -10.64 3.44 9.32
C PRO A 38 -10.14 4.13 8.04
N GLY A 39 -10.91 5.10 7.55
CA GLY A 39 -10.50 6.06 6.51
C GLY A 39 -9.80 5.46 5.29
N ASP A 40 -8.75 6.16 4.87
CA ASP A 40 -8.00 5.93 3.62
C ASP A 40 -6.75 5.06 3.82
N THR A 41 -6.57 4.48 5.00
CA THR A 41 -5.43 3.61 5.31
C THR A 41 -5.59 2.22 4.71
N ILE A 42 -4.44 1.58 4.48
CA ILE A 42 -4.33 0.18 4.06
C ILE A 42 -4.09 -0.65 5.33
N PRO A 43 -5.03 -1.53 5.73
CA PRO A 43 -4.84 -2.39 6.89
C PRO A 43 -3.69 -3.38 6.69
N ASN A 44 -2.86 -3.59 7.71
CA ASN A 44 -1.83 -4.65 7.69
C ASN A 44 -2.45 -6.05 7.66
N ASP A 45 -3.65 -6.21 8.20
CA ASP A 45 -4.40 -7.47 8.19
C ASP A 45 -5.91 -7.21 8.06
N LEU A 46 -6.64 -8.19 7.53
CA LEU A 46 -8.09 -8.15 7.39
C LEU A 46 -8.74 -9.34 8.09
N ALA A 47 -9.68 -9.05 8.98
CA ALA A 47 -10.47 -10.10 9.63
C ALA A 47 -11.60 -10.61 8.70
N PRO A 48 -11.65 -11.91 8.36
CA PRO A 48 -12.71 -12.46 7.52
C PRO A 48 -14.09 -12.50 8.19
N GLY A 49 -14.13 -12.67 9.53
CA GLY A 49 -15.35 -12.64 10.35
C GLY A 49 -16.54 -13.44 9.79
N ARG A 50 -17.77 -12.97 10.06
CA ARG A 50 -19.01 -13.39 9.37
C ARG A 50 -19.19 -12.65 8.04
N GLY A 51 -18.12 -12.50 7.27
CA GLY A 51 -18.14 -11.78 5.99
C GLY A 51 -18.72 -12.58 4.83
N SER A 52 -19.03 -11.88 3.74
CA SER A 52 -19.44 -12.50 2.47
C SER A 52 -18.33 -13.39 1.90
N HIS A 53 -18.68 -14.32 1.00
CA HIS A 53 -17.68 -15.16 0.31
C HIS A 53 -16.60 -14.33 -0.40
N ALA A 54 -17.01 -13.22 -1.04
CA ALA A 54 -16.08 -12.29 -1.65
C ALA A 54 -15.10 -11.68 -0.63
N TRP A 55 -15.60 -11.22 0.53
CA TRP A 55 -14.74 -10.66 1.59
C TRP A 55 -13.75 -11.67 2.12
N LYS A 56 -14.21 -12.89 2.42
CA LYS A 56 -13.35 -13.97 2.90
C LYS A 56 -12.22 -14.29 1.90
N ASN A 57 -12.53 -14.26 0.60
CA ASN A 57 -11.53 -14.49 -0.43
C ASN A 57 -10.53 -13.32 -0.54
N ILE A 58 -10.96 -12.07 -0.37
CA ILE A 58 -10.07 -10.91 -0.29
C ILE A 58 -9.14 -11.03 0.92
N CYS A 59 -9.66 -11.37 2.11
CA CYS A 59 -8.84 -11.59 3.31
C CYS A 59 -7.78 -12.68 3.08
N LYS A 60 -8.14 -13.79 2.42
CA LYS A 60 -7.20 -14.90 2.15
C LYS A 60 -6.00 -14.50 1.31
N ILE A 61 -6.18 -13.61 0.34
CA ILE A 61 -5.10 -13.15 -0.53
C ILE A 61 -4.42 -11.88 -0.02
N TRP A 62 -4.90 -11.31 1.09
CA TRP A 62 -4.49 -9.98 1.54
C TRP A 62 -3.00 -9.90 1.83
N SER A 63 -2.45 -10.89 2.55
CA SER A 63 -1.02 -10.96 2.83
C SER A 63 -0.17 -11.07 1.56
N LEU A 64 -0.61 -11.86 0.57
CA LEU A 64 0.05 -11.97 -0.72
C LEU A 64 -0.01 -10.66 -1.51
N LEU A 65 -1.16 -9.98 -1.48
CA LEU A 65 -1.35 -8.69 -2.12
C LEU A 65 -0.41 -7.66 -1.51
N LEU A 66 -0.41 -7.51 -0.18
CA LEU A 66 0.47 -6.60 0.56
C LEU A 66 1.95 -6.88 0.29
N GLY A 67 2.36 -8.15 0.26
CA GLY A 67 3.73 -8.54 -0.07
C GLY A 67 4.15 -8.20 -1.51
N GLY A 68 3.20 -8.03 -2.42
CA GLY A 68 3.43 -7.56 -3.79
C GLY A 68 3.24 -6.06 -3.97
N LEU A 69 2.81 -5.32 -2.94
CA LEU A 69 2.73 -3.86 -3.01
C LEU A 69 4.13 -3.28 -2.87
N ASN A 70 4.62 -2.68 -3.95
CA ASN A 70 5.75 -1.77 -3.87
C ASN A 70 5.25 -0.34 -3.75
N TRP A 71 5.94 0.46 -2.95
CA TRP A 71 5.72 1.89 -2.88
C TRP A 71 6.12 2.49 -4.24
N ALA A 72 5.13 2.89 -5.03
CA ALA A 72 5.37 3.72 -6.19
C ALA A 72 5.44 5.17 -5.72
N ILE A 73 6.62 5.78 -5.84
CA ILE A 73 6.81 7.20 -5.62
C ILE A 73 5.95 7.92 -6.66
N SER A 74 4.89 8.61 -6.22
CA SER A 74 4.06 9.40 -7.10
C SER A 74 4.59 10.84 -7.14
N ASN A 75 4.15 11.70 -6.22
CA ASN A 75 4.75 13.02 -6.07
C ASN A 75 5.79 12.97 -4.93
N GLY A 76 7.01 13.43 -5.21
CA GLY A 76 8.08 13.49 -4.21
C GLY A 76 7.88 14.61 -3.18
N HIS A 77 6.75 15.33 -3.20
CA HIS A 77 6.49 16.50 -2.36
C HIS A 77 6.09 16.13 -0.92
N THR A 78 5.49 14.96 -0.71
CA THR A 78 5.04 14.54 0.63
C THR A 78 5.97 13.54 1.30
N ILE A 79 6.91 12.97 0.55
CA ILE A 79 7.85 11.95 1.03
C ILE A 79 9.10 12.65 1.53
N ARG A 80 9.46 12.47 2.80
CA ARG A 80 10.71 13.01 3.36
C ARG A 80 11.86 12.12 2.95
N PHE A 81 12.81 12.67 2.21
CA PHE A 81 13.89 11.91 1.56
C PHE A 81 14.69 11.08 2.57
N TRP A 82 15.01 11.65 3.73
CA TRP A 82 15.87 10.99 4.72
C TRP A 82 15.11 10.14 5.74
N LEU A 83 13.87 10.51 6.04
CA LEU A 83 13.13 10.00 7.20
C LEU A 83 12.11 8.93 6.86
N ASP A 84 11.61 8.91 5.62
CA ASP A 84 10.60 7.94 5.20
C ASP A 84 11.24 6.74 4.50
N ARG A 85 10.60 5.57 4.61
CA ARG A 85 11.05 4.32 3.96
C ARG A 85 10.52 4.25 2.53
N TRP A 86 11.10 5.06 1.66
CA TRP A 86 10.67 5.15 0.27
C TRP A 86 11.53 4.33 -0.71
N VAL A 87 12.71 3.87 -0.27
CA VAL A 87 13.55 2.92 -0.99
C VAL A 87 13.09 1.50 -0.65
N GLY A 88 12.71 0.71 -1.66
CA GLY A 88 11.96 -0.53 -1.51
C GLY A 88 12.56 -1.54 -0.52
N GLY A 89 11.82 -1.82 0.57
CA GLY A 89 12.19 -2.84 1.56
C GLY A 89 13.26 -2.42 2.57
N GLU A 90 13.77 -1.19 2.48
CA GLU A 90 14.89 -0.71 3.29
C GLU A 90 14.45 0.16 4.48
N LYS A 91 15.38 0.33 5.43
CA LYS A 91 15.26 1.31 6.54
C LYS A 91 15.37 2.74 5.97
N PRO A 92 14.93 3.77 6.72
CA PRO A 92 15.08 5.16 6.28
C PRO A 92 16.55 5.47 5.96
N LEU A 93 16.81 6.28 4.94
CA LEU A 93 18.17 6.59 4.49
C LEU A 93 19.04 7.22 5.60
N ILE A 94 18.43 7.92 6.56
CA ILE A 94 19.15 8.46 7.73
C ILE A 94 19.78 7.38 8.62
N GLU A 95 19.25 6.15 8.60
CA GLU A 95 19.82 5.01 9.34
C GLU A 95 20.91 4.29 8.54
N MET A 96 21.07 4.62 7.25
CA MET A 96 22.04 4.02 6.34
C MET A 96 23.22 4.92 6.02
N THR A 97 23.12 6.22 6.31
CA THR A 97 24.20 7.17 6.06
C THR A 97 25.36 6.95 7.02
N THR A 98 26.57 6.82 6.48
CA THR A 98 27.81 6.75 7.27
C THR A 98 28.22 8.14 7.79
N THR A 99 27.72 9.20 7.16
CA THR A 99 28.01 10.60 7.51
C THR A 99 26.79 11.28 8.12
N PRO A 100 26.98 12.12 9.17
CA PRO A 100 25.87 12.85 9.77
C PRO A 100 25.30 13.86 8.76
N ILE A 101 24.00 13.79 8.53
CA ILE A 101 23.29 14.76 7.69
C ILE A 101 23.24 16.12 8.39
N LEU A 102 23.31 17.20 7.60
CA LEU A 102 23.07 18.55 8.10
C LEU A 102 21.61 18.67 8.58
N GLU A 103 21.40 19.24 9.77
CA GLU A 103 20.07 19.43 10.36
C GLU A 103 19.10 20.15 9.42
N SER A 104 19.63 21.07 8.59
CA SER A 104 18.88 21.81 7.58
C SER A 104 18.27 20.94 6.47
N ARG A 105 18.87 19.77 6.18
CA ARG A 105 18.43 18.84 5.12
C ARG A 105 17.45 17.78 5.62
N ARG A 106 17.20 17.70 6.93
CA ARG A 106 16.34 16.68 7.53
C ARG A 106 14.87 16.83 7.11
N GLY A 107 14.46 18.04 6.74
CA GLY A 107 13.11 18.35 6.23
C GLY A 107 12.94 18.21 4.73
N ASP A 108 13.99 17.85 4.00
CA ASP A 108 13.94 17.79 2.54
C ASP A 108 13.00 16.68 2.05
N THR A 109 12.24 17.02 1.03
CA THR A 109 11.30 16.10 0.39
C THR A 109 11.95 15.41 -0.80
N LEU A 110 11.45 14.27 -1.22
CA LEU A 110 12.04 13.47 -2.29
C LEU A 110 12.17 14.25 -3.62
N CYS A 111 11.26 15.17 -3.89
CA CYS A 111 11.31 16.04 -5.07
C CYS A 111 12.47 17.05 -5.07
N THR A 112 13.14 17.31 -3.94
CA THR A 112 14.33 18.18 -3.94
C THR A 112 15.56 17.49 -4.51
N TYR A 113 15.58 16.15 -4.49
CA TYR A 113 16.73 15.33 -4.90
C TYR A 113 16.48 14.54 -6.18
N VAL A 114 15.23 14.16 -6.45
CA VAL A 114 14.85 13.36 -7.61
C VAL A 114 13.96 14.22 -8.51
N ASN A 115 14.53 14.68 -9.63
CA ASN A 115 13.87 15.53 -10.64
C ASN A 115 12.89 14.76 -11.55
N GLU A 116 12.46 13.56 -11.17
CA GLU A 116 11.39 12.83 -11.85
C GLU A 116 10.10 12.99 -11.04
N CYS A 117 9.40 14.11 -11.29
CA CYS A 117 8.01 14.33 -10.89
C CYS A 117 7.25 14.88 -12.10
#